data_AF-A0AAD7FBU0-F1
#
_entry.id   AF-A0AAD7FBU0-F1
#
_cell.length_a   1.000
_cell.length_b   1.000
_cell.length_c   1.000
_cell.angle_alpha   90.00
_cell.angle_beta   90.00
_cell.angle_gamma   90.00
#
_symmetry.space_group_name_H-M   'P 1'
#
loop_
_entity.id
_entity.type
_entity.pdbx_description
1 polymer ?
#
loop_
_entity_poly.entity_id
_entity_poly.type
_entity_poly.pdbx_seq_one_letter_code
_entity_poly.pdbx_strand_id
1 'polypeptide(L)'
;NHMESNILKGLRDLKTQTELAAVSIYSVCVSWPYMRYARGGGSDRGGIINLLDTVDMHRSLEPFCQKLADSPELLLNASTLDSDLTLDGRPLMNTFVFTKIRQRASELPRLKDAIRAMFSGGVKGWDIFTEEFKEDGPIDQLTAEEKEDMEINGTNDRNEGILAFTRKQKSRCPSGTIAFFEARAMYRQNETEDFISAHANSDEMILYAMREARKRDSDGSNKQFRVDEANLLIQKAQENKALQEKRLQEAAERRAELLATPVIMETPKLNMLTLAQLTAQMRIHWRIFEDPVLTAIPNKNMLKLKADMLTAVKAAVGRHKKRYVSP
;
A
#
# COMPACT_ATOMS: atom_id res chain seq x y z
N ASN A 1 10.94 -15.80 21.03
CA ASN A 1 10.29 -15.27 19.82
C ASN A 1 9.76 -16.47 19.03
N HIS A 2 8.44 -16.64 18.90
CA HIS A 2 7.78 -17.83 18.33
C HIS A 2 7.20 -17.57 16.93
N MET A 3 7.80 -16.64 16.18
CA MET A 3 7.27 -16.18 14.91
C MET A 3 7.03 -17.33 13.92
N GLU A 4 8.00 -18.22 13.75
CA GLU A 4 7.89 -19.39 12.84
C GLU A 4 6.78 -20.35 13.26
N SER A 5 6.65 -20.62 14.57
CA SER A 5 5.57 -21.48 15.09
C SER A 5 4.19 -20.86 14.87
N ASN A 6 4.07 -19.54 15.02
CA ASN A 6 2.82 -18.82 14.78
C ASN A 6 2.46 -18.81 13.29
N ILE A 7 3.44 -18.62 12.40
CA ILE A 7 3.23 -18.74 10.95
C ILE A 7 2.77 -20.15 10.59
N LEU A 8 3.45 -21.19 11.10
CA LEU A 8 3.08 -22.57 10.83
C LEU A 8 1.67 -22.91 11.32
N LYS A 9 1.27 -22.40 12.49
CA LYS A 9 -0.10 -22.55 13.00
C LYS A 9 -1.12 -21.86 12.09
N GLY A 10 -0.83 -20.64 11.64
CA GLY A 10 -1.66 -19.93 10.67
C GLY A 10 -1.82 -20.70 9.37
N LEU A 11 -0.73 -21.23 8.81
CA LEU A 11 -0.78 -22.02 7.57
C LEU A 11 -1.58 -23.33 7.69
N ARG A 12 -1.77 -23.85 8.92
CA ARG A 12 -2.59 -25.04 9.20
C ARG A 12 -4.05 -24.72 9.56
N ASP A 13 -4.36 -23.46 9.87
CA ASP A 13 -5.71 -23.03 10.20
C ASP A 13 -6.59 -22.95 8.95
N LEU A 14 -7.78 -23.57 9.00
CA LEU A 14 -8.68 -23.66 7.85
C LEU A 14 -9.21 -22.29 7.42
N LYS A 15 -9.42 -21.35 8.35
CA LYS A 15 -9.90 -20.00 8.00
C LYS A 15 -8.82 -19.23 7.24
N THR A 16 -7.58 -19.31 7.73
CA THR A 16 -6.42 -18.73 7.05
C THR A 16 -6.23 -19.37 5.67
N GLN A 17 -6.37 -20.70 5.54
CA GLN A 17 -6.31 -21.37 4.25
C GLN A 17 -7.43 -20.94 3.29
N THR A 18 -8.65 -20.68 3.79
CA THR A 18 -9.73 -20.10 2.98
C THR A 18 -9.34 -18.74 2.42
N GLU A 19 -8.83 -17.84 3.26
CA GLU A 19 -8.41 -16.51 2.82
C GLU A 19 -7.27 -16.60 1.80
N LEU A 20 -6.26 -17.43 2.06
CA LEU A 20 -5.17 -17.68 1.12
C LEU A 20 -5.65 -18.27 -0.20
N ALA A 21 -6.66 -19.15 -0.19
CA ALA A 21 -7.25 -19.69 -1.40
C ALA A 21 -7.93 -18.59 -2.23
N ALA A 22 -8.71 -17.70 -1.60
CA ALA A 22 -9.33 -16.57 -2.28
C ALA A 22 -8.29 -15.59 -2.86
N VAL A 23 -7.23 -15.27 -2.10
CA VAL A 23 -6.11 -14.44 -2.56
C VAL A 23 -5.41 -15.08 -3.75
N SER A 24 -5.17 -16.39 -3.69
CA SER A 24 -4.49 -17.14 -4.75
C SER A 24 -5.31 -17.17 -6.02
N ILE A 25 -6.63 -17.40 -5.91
CA ILE A 25 -7.55 -17.33 -7.06
C ILE A 25 -7.47 -15.94 -7.70
N TYR A 26 -7.61 -14.88 -6.92
CA TYR A 26 -7.53 -13.51 -7.43
C TYR A 26 -6.20 -13.23 -8.14
N SER A 27 -5.09 -13.70 -7.57
CA SER A 27 -3.77 -13.55 -8.16
C SER A 27 -3.67 -14.21 -9.54
N VAL A 28 -4.17 -15.43 -9.68
CA VAL A 28 -4.12 -16.19 -10.95
C VAL A 28 -5.09 -15.64 -11.99
N CYS A 29 -6.27 -15.17 -11.57
CA CYS A 29 -7.33 -14.69 -12.46
C CYS A 29 -7.14 -13.24 -12.91
N VAL A 30 -6.60 -12.39 -12.04
CA VAL A 30 -6.54 -10.92 -12.24
C VAL A 30 -5.10 -10.45 -12.21
N SER A 31 -4.41 -10.58 -11.06
CA SER A 31 -3.15 -9.88 -10.85
C SER A 31 -2.05 -10.32 -11.81
N TRP A 32 -1.88 -11.63 -12.04
CA TRP A 32 -0.83 -12.12 -12.94
C TRP A 32 -1.16 -11.86 -14.41
N PRO A 33 -2.40 -12.12 -14.90
CA PRO A 33 -2.81 -11.68 -16.25
C PRO A 33 -2.61 -10.18 -16.46
N TYR A 34 -3.01 -9.34 -15.50
CA TYR A 34 -2.80 -7.90 -15.54
C TYR A 34 -1.31 -7.56 -15.65
N MET A 35 -0.46 -8.11 -14.78
CA MET A 35 0.98 -7.87 -14.82
C MET A 35 1.63 -8.35 -16.12
N ARG A 36 1.16 -9.47 -16.69
CA ARG A 36 1.61 -9.95 -18.00
C ARG A 36 1.23 -8.95 -19.08
N TYR A 37 0.00 -8.44 -19.07
CA TYR A 37 -0.48 -7.48 -20.05
C TYR A 37 0.25 -6.14 -19.94
N ALA A 38 0.29 -5.55 -18.74
CA ALA A 38 0.96 -4.28 -18.46
C ALA A 38 2.46 -4.29 -18.82
N ARG A 39 3.09 -5.48 -18.83
CA ARG A 39 4.48 -5.69 -19.25
C ARG A 39 4.63 -6.15 -20.70
N GLY A 40 3.64 -5.88 -21.56
CA GLY A 40 3.71 -6.15 -23.00
C GLY A 40 3.62 -7.63 -23.39
N GLY A 41 2.85 -8.42 -22.63
CA GLY A 41 2.39 -9.74 -23.06
C GLY A 41 3.44 -10.86 -23.04
N GLY A 42 4.63 -10.64 -22.46
CA GLY A 42 5.68 -11.65 -22.36
C GLY A 42 6.52 -11.84 -23.62
N SER A 43 6.67 -10.81 -24.46
CA SER A 43 7.67 -10.83 -25.52
C SER A 43 9.08 -10.98 -24.91
N ASP A 44 9.93 -11.80 -25.52
CA ASP A 44 11.30 -12.11 -25.05
C ASP A 44 12.23 -10.88 -24.92
N ARG A 45 11.76 -9.69 -25.31
CA ARG A 45 12.45 -8.40 -25.19
C ARG A 45 11.78 -7.42 -24.23
N GLY A 46 10.77 -7.83 -23.46
CA GLY A 46 10.07 -6.93 -22.53
C GLY A 46 9.45 -5.73 -23.23
N GLY A 47 8.54 -6.00 -24.17
CA GLY A 47 7.85 -4.98 -24.95
C GLY A 47 7.22 -3.92 -24.06
N ILE A 48 7.67 -2.67 -24.21
CA ILE A 48 7.05 -1.52 -23.59
C ILE A 48 5.71 -1.32 -24.31
N ILE A 49 4.61 -1.46 -23.58
CA ILE A 49 3.29 -1.04 -24.06
C ILE A 49 3.09 0.43 -23.65
N ASN A 50 2.56 1.26 -24.55
CA ASN A 50 2.17 2.61 -24.17
C ASN A 50 0.98 2.49 -23.19
N LEU A 51 0.99 3.26 -22.10
CA LEU A 51 -0.11 3.29 -21.14
C LEU A 51 -1.45 3.57 -21.84
N LEU A 52 -1.45 4.43 -22.87
CA LEU A 52 -2.64 4.77 -23.64
C LEU A 52 -3.21 3.58 -24.43
N ASP A 53 -2.37 2.58 -24.76
CA ASP A 53 -2.81 1.36 -25.44
C ASP A 53 -3.47 0.36 -24.48
N THR A 54 -3.46 0.64 -23.17
CA THR A 54 -3.98 -0.25 -22.13
C THR A 54 -5.41 0.10 -21.67
N VAL A 55 -6.04 1.08 -22.31
CA VAL A 55 -7.35 1.62 -21.91
C VAL A 55 -8.42 0.53 -21.83
N ASP A 56 -8.55 -0.30 -22.87
CA ASP A 56 -9.57 -1.36 -22.90
C ASP A 56 -9.38 -2.38 -21.77
N MET A 57 -8.13 -2.74 -21.47
CA MET A 57 -7.82 -3.63 -20.36
C MET A 57 -8.24 -3.01 -19.03
N HIS A 58 -7.90 -1.73 -18.78
CA HIS A 58 -8.27 -1.06 -17.54
C HIS A 58 -9.78 -0.91 -17.38
N ARG A 59 -10.51 -0.62 -18.48
CA ARG A 59 -11.98 -0.59 -18.49
C ARG A 59 -12.61 -1.96 -18.21
N SER A 60 -11.95 -3.05 -18.60
CA SER A 60 -12.46 -4.42 -18.39
C SER A 60 -12.33 -4.94 -16.95
N LEU A 61 -11.44 -4.36 -16.13
CA LEU A 61 -11.07 -4.88 -14.80
C LEU A 61 -12.24 -4.93 -13.82
N GLU A 62 -12.99 -3.83 -13.72
CA GLU A 62 -14.13 -3.73 -12.82
C GLU A 62 -15.26 -4.68 -13.22
N PRO A 63 -15.76 -4.68 -14.47
CA PRO A 63 -16.79 -5.63 -14.91
C PRO A 63 -16.36 -7.10 -14.72
N PHE A 64 -15.09 -7.42 -15.00
CA PHE A 64 -14.56 -8.76 -14.80
C PHE A 64 -14.55 -9.17 -13.32
N CYS A 65 -14.06 -8.29 -12.44
CA CYS A 65 -14.07 -8.56 -11.00
C CYS A 65 -15.50 -8.68 -10.45
N GLN A 66 -16.43 -7.85 -10.93
CA GLN A 66 -17.83 -7.89 -10.52
C GLN A 66 -18.51 -9.21 -10.93
N LYS A 67 -18.31 -9.67 -12.19
CA LYS A 67 -18.79 -10.98 -12.67
C LYS A 67 -18.38 -12.13 -11.73
N LEU A 68 -17.12 -12.15 -11.30
CA LEU A 68 -16.60 -13.21 -10.43
C LEU A 68 -16.99 -13.04 -8.96
N ALA A 69 -17.27 -11.81 -8.50
CA ALA A 69 -17.82 -11.55 -7.17
C ALA A 69 -19.28 -12.04 -7.05
N ASP A 70 -20.08 -11.80 -8.10
CA ASP A 70 -21.49 -12.18 -8.15
C ASP A 70 -21.64 -13.70 -8.26
N SER A 71 -20.81 -14.33 -9.09
CA SER A 71 -20.85 -15.76 -9.40
C SER A 71 -19.56 -16.52 -9.04
N PRO A 72 -19.19 -16.63 -7.75
CA PRO A 72 -17.95 -17.30 -7.33
C PRO A 72 -17.93 -18.81 -7.65
N GLU A 73 -19.08 -19.43 -7.92
CA GLU A 73 -19.20 -20.82 -8.36
C GLU A 73 -18.51 -21.10 -9.69
N LEU A 74 -18.37 -20.10 -10.58
CA LEU A 74 -17.65 -20.25 -11.85
C LEU A 74 -16.19 -20.64 -11.61
N LEU A 75 -15.57 -20.08 -10.56
CA LEU A 75 -14.18 -20.36 -10.20
C LEU A 75 -14.01 -21.79 -9.65
N LEU A 76 -15.04 -22.32 -9.01
CA LEU A 76 -15.00 -23.65 -8.38
C LEU A 76 -15.45 -24.78 -9.31
N ASN A 77 -16.16 -24.47 -10.40
CA ASN A 77 -16.62 -25.44 -11.37
C ASN A 77 -15.49 -25.87 -12.32
N ALA A 78 -15.22 -27.19 -12.37
CA ALA A 78 -14.18 -27.75 -13.23
C ALA A 78 -14.47 -27.61 -14.73
N SER A 79 -15.74 -27.43 -15.11
CA SER A 79 -16.17 -27.30 -16.51
C SER A 79 -16.11 -25.87 -17.04
N THR A 80 -15.83 -24.86 -16.21
CA THR A 80 -15.70 -23.48 -16.67
C THR A 80 -14.42 -23.30 -17.45
N LEU A 81 -14.52 -22.69 -18.63
CA LEU A 81 -13.39 -22.45 -19.53
C LEU A 81 -12.42 -21.44 -18.93
N ASP A 82 -11.11 -21.65 -19.12
CA ASP A 82 -10.07 -20.74 -18.62
C ASP A 82 -10.22 -19.30 -19.12
N SER A 83 -10.77 -19.11 -20.33
CA SER A 83 -11.05 -17.81 -20.91
C SER A 83 -12.12 -17.01 -20.15
N ASP A 84 -13.00 -17.70 -19.41
CA ASP A 84 -13.99 -17.07 -18.53
C ASP A 84 -13.44 -16.75 -17.14
N LEU A 85 -12.28 -17.31 -16.80
CA LEU A 85 -11.66 -17.25 -15.47
C LEU A 85 -10.49 -16.29 -15.40
N THR A 86 -9.95 -15.86 -16.53
CA THR A 86 -8.78 -14.98 -16.61
C THR A 86 -9.15 -13.66 -17.24
N LEU A 87 -8.58 -12.58 -16.70
CA LEU A 87 -8.84 -11.21 -17.17
C LEU A 87 -8.52 -11.02 -18.66
N ASP A 88 -7.43 -11.62 -19.13
CA ASP A 88 -6.98 -11.50 -20.52
C ASP A 88 -7.46 -12.64 -21.43
N GLY A 89 -8.37 -13.50 -20.93
CA GLY A 89 -8.96 -14.61 -21.66
C GLY A 89 -7.98 -15.74 -22.04
N ARG A 90 -6.74 -15.69 -21.54
CA ARG A 90 -5.70 -16.69 -21.84
C ARG A 90 -5.74 -17.86 -20.85
N PRO A 91 -5.05 -18.98 -21.13
CA PRO A 91 -4.96 -20.09 -20.18
C PRO A 91 -4.42 -19.65 -18.81
N LEU A 92 -4.89 -20.32 -17.75
CA LEU A 92 -4.44 -20.06 -16.39
C LEU A 92 -2.92 -20.26 -16.28
N MET A 93 -2.21 -19.24 -15.79
CA MET A 93 -0.75 -19.30 -15.63
C MET A 93 -0.29 -20.39 -14.65
N ASN A 94 -1.16 -20.78 -13.70
CA ASN A 94 -0.89 -21.88 -12.78
C ASN A 94 -2.17 -22.68 -12.51
N THR A 95 -2.37 -23.70 -13.34
CA THR A 95 -3.49 -24.65 -13.21
C THR A 95 -3.43 -25.44 -11.91
N PHE A 96 -2.23 -25.75 -11.40
CA PHE A 96 -2.04 -26.53 -10.17
C PHE A 96 -2.72 -25.87 -8.96
N VAL A 97 -2.58 -24.56 -8.79
CA VAL A 97 -3.22 -23.80 -7.70
C VAL A 97 -4.74 -23.95 -7.76
N PHE A 98 -5.33 -23.75 -8.95
CA PHE A 98 -6.76 -23.87 -9.16
C PHE A 98 -7.28 -25.28 -8.89
N THR A 99 -6.60 -26.30 -9.43
CA THR A 99 -6.95 -27.70 -9.20
C THR A 99 -6.92 -28.04 -7.71
N LYS A 100 -5.90 -27.59 -6.98
CA LYS A 100 -5.78 -27.87 -5.54
C LYS A 100 -6.84 -27.17 -4.71
N ILE A 101 -7.18 -25.94 -5.04
CA ILE A 101 -8.26 -25.21 -4.35
C ILE A 101 -9.61 -25.89 -4.63
N ARG A 102 -9.90 -26.26 -5.89
CA ARG A 102 -11.13 -26.99 -6.26
C ARG A 102 -11.26 -28.33 -5.52
N GLN A 103 -10.17 -29.10 -5.44
CA GLN A 103 -10.14 -30.38 -4.70
C GLN A 103 -10.48 -30.21 -3.21
N ARG A 104 -10.08 -29.09 -2.60
CA ARG A 104 -10.31 -28.81 -1.17
C ARG A 104 -11.48 -27.89 -0.90
N ALA A 105 -12.24 -27.49 -1.92
CA ALA A 105 -13.29 -26.48 -1.77
C ALA A 105 -14.37 -26.85 -0.75
N SER A 106 -14.66 -28.15 -0.60
CA SER A 106 -15.61 -28.68 0.40
C SER A 106 -15.08 -28.62 1.85
N GLU A 107 -13.76 -28.59 2.03
CA GLU A 107 -13.09 -28.53 3.35
C GLU A 107 -12.89 -27.08 3.83
N LEU A 108 -12.89 -26.12 2.90
CA LEU A 108 -12.58 -24.72 3.17
C LEU A 108 -13.84 -23.96 3.62
N PRO A 109 -13.92 -23.51 4.88
CA PRO A 109 -15.12 -22.88 5.41
C PRO A 109 -15.41 -21.58 4.66
N ARG A 110 -16.66 -21.40 4.21
CA ARG A 110 -17.15 -20.16 3.58
C ARG A 110 -16.29 -19.66 2.40
N LEU A 111 -15.66 -20.57 1.64
CA LEU A 111 -14.79 -20.21 0.52
C LEU A 111 -15.46 -19.28 -0.50
N LYS A 112 -16.72 -19.54 -0.86
CA LYS A 112 -17.47 -18.69 -1.79
C LYS A 112 -17.60 -17.24 -1.29
N ASP A 113 -17.83 -17.06 0.01
CA ASP A 113 -17.93 -15.73 0.61
C ASP A 113 -16.58 -15.02 0.63
N ALA A 114 -15.49 -15.74 0.88
CA ALA A 114 -14.14 -15.19 0.84
C ALA A 114 -13.73 -14.77 -0.58
N ILE A 115 -14.08 -15.59 -1.59
CA ILE A 115 -13.90 -15.24 -3.01
C ILE A 115 -14.69 -13.97 -3.33
N ARG A 116 -15.99 -13.94 -3.02
CA ARG A 116 -16.84 -12.77 -3.24
C ARG A 116 -16.24 -11.52 -2.61
N ALA A 117 -15.85 -11.60 -1.34
CA ALA A 117 -15.24 -10.48 -0.63
C ALA A 117 -13.93 -10.01 -1.28
N MET A 118 -13.09 -10.93 -1.74
CA MET A 118 -11.85 -10.61 -2.44
C MET A 118 -12.11 -9.85 -3.74
N PHE A 119 -12.99 -10.37 -4.60
CA PHE A 119 -13.31 -9.75 -5.89
C PHE A 119 -14.09 -8.43 -5.73
N SER A 120 -15.02 -8.32 -4.78
CA SER A 120 -15.67 -7.04 -4.44
C SER A 120 -14.68 -6.02 -3.88
N GLY A 121 -13.64 -6.47 -3.16
CA GLY A 121 -12.51 -5.63 -2.77
C GLY A 121 -11.72 -5.16 -3.99
N GLY A 122 -11.49 -6.06 -4.95
CA GLY A 122 -10.89 -5.76 -6.24
C GLY A 122 -11.65 -4.69 -7.02
N VAL A 123 -12.98 -4.79 -7.13
CA VAL A 123 -13.84 -3.78 -7.77
C VAL A 123 -13.59 -2.39 -7.18
N LYS A 124 -13.64 -2.25 -5.85
CA LYS A 124 -13.39 -0.97 -5.17
C LYS A 124 -11.99 -0.45 -5.38
N GLY A 125 -11.00 -1.34 -5.40
CA GLY A 125 -9.61 -0.98 -5.66
C GLY A 125 -9.47 -0.43 -7.08
N TRP A 126 -9.96 -1.18 -8.06
CA TRP A 126 -9.84 -0.79 -9.46
C TRP A 126 -10.62 0.47 -9.78
N ASP A 127 -11.83 0.68 -9.25
CA ASP A 127 -12.59 1.94 -9.43
C ASP A 127 -11.77 3.20 -9.06
N ILE A 128 -10.95 3.10 -8.00
CA ILE A 128 -10.04 4.18 -7.58
C ILE A 128 -8.83 4.30 -8.50
N PHE A 129 -8.24 3.17 -8.92
CA PHE A 129 -7.01 3.15 -9.72
C PHE A 129 -7.23 3.32 -11.23
N THR A 130 -8.46 3.21 -11.72
CA THR A 130 -8.79 3.32 -13.15
C THR A 130 -9.65 4.53 -13.49
N GLU A 131 -9.80 5.49 -12.57
CA GLU A 131 -10.59 6.71 -12.79
C GLU A 131 -10.19 7.45 -14.07
N GLU A 132 -8.88 7.53 -14.37
CA GLU A 132 -8.37 8.21 -15.56
C GLU A 132 -8.73 7.50 -16.89
N PHE A 133 -9.04 6.20 -16.83
CA PHE A 133 -9.36 5.35 -17.98
C PHE A 133 -10.86 5.27 -18.27
N LYS A 134 -11.73 5.88 -17.44
CA LYS A 134 -13.18 5.83 -17.65
C LYS A 134 -13.58 6.48 -18.98
N GLU A 135 -14.76 6.14 -19.47
CA GLU A 135 -15.41 6.90 -20.55
C GLU A 135 -15.55 8.36 -20.12
N ASP A 136 -15.31 9.30 -21.03
CA ASP A 136 -15.23 10.74 -20.73
C ASP A 136 -14.14 11.14 -19.71
N GLY A 137 -13.24 10.22 -19.34
CA GLY A 137 -12.10 10.48 -18.47
C GLY A 137 -11.01 11.32 -19.15
N PRO A 138 -9.99 11.78 -18.42
CA PRO A 138 -8.89 12.57 -18.96
C PRO A 138 -8.22 11.96 -20.20
N ILE A 139 -8.03 10.64 -20.24
CA ILE A 139 -7.42 9.95 -21.40
C ILE A 139 -8.35 9.98 -22.63
N ASP A 140 -9.66 9.91 -22.41
CA ASP A 140 -10.66 9.92 -23.49
C ASP A 140 -10.77 11.29 -24.14
N GLN A 141 -10.58 12.36 -23.34
CA GLN A 141 -10.61 13.75 -23.76
C GLN A 141 -9.37 14.20 -24.56
N LEU A 142 -8.29 13.42 -24.55
CA LEU A 142 -7.09 13.73 -25.33
C LEU A 142 -7.39 13.72 -26.83
N THR A 143 -6.88 14.73 -27.53
CA THR A 143 -6.90 14.78 -29.00
C THR A 143 -6.04 13.68 -29.61
N ALA A 144 -6.25 13.38 -30.89
CA ALA A 144 -5.44 12.39 -31.59
C ALA A 144 -3.94 12.78 -31.63
N GLU A 145 -3.66 14.07 -31.81
CA GLU A 145 -2.29 14.61 -31.80
C GLU A 145 -1.64 14.44 -30.42
N GLU A 146 -2.34 14.77 -29.33
CA GLU A 146 -1.82 14.57 -27.97
C GLU A 146 -1.55 13.08 -27.67
N LYS A 147 -2.42 12.18 -28.13
CA LYS A 147 -2.20 10.74 -27.96
C LYS A 147 -0.98 10.23 -28.72
N GLU A 148 -0.71 10.77 -29.91
CA GLU A 148 0.45 10.40 -30.72
C GLU A 148 1.76 10.92 -30.11
N ASP A 149 1.75 12.13 -29.52
CA ASP A 149 2.91 12.74 -28.87
C ASP A 149 3.23 12.14 -27.49
N MET A 150 2.27 11.49 -26.83
CA MET A 150 2.42 10.95 -25.48
C MET A 150 2.96 9.51 -25.46
N GLU A 151 4.27 9.35 -25.31
CA GLU A 151 4.90 8.05 -25.06
C GLU A 151 5.05 7.79 -23.55
N ILE A 152 4.02 7.18 -22.94
CA ILE A 152 4.02 6.84 -21.51
C ILE A 152 4.27 5.35 -21.33
N ASN A 153 5.26 4.98 -20.51
CA ASN A 153 5.49 3.57 -20.19
C ASN A 153 4.29 3.00 -19.41
N GLY A 154 3.75 1.86 -19.85
CA GLY A 154 2.64 1.17 -19.17
C GLY A 154 2.94 0.65 -17.75
N THR A 155 4.20 0.74 -17.29
CA THR A 155 4.57 0.45 -15.89
C THR A 155 5.48 1.54 -15.32
N ASN A 156 5.38 1.74 -14.01
CA ASN A 156 6.23 2.67 -13.28
C ASN A 156 7.67 2.14 -13.05
N ASP A 157 7.98 0.91 -13.47
CA ASP A 157 9.26 0.23 -13.23
C ASP A 157 10.47 1.10 -13.68
N ARG A 158 10.34 1.80 -14.81
CA ARG A 158 11.39 2.71 -15.33
C ARG A 158 11.57 3.96 -14.45
N ASN A 159 10.47 4.59 -14.03
CA ASN A 159 10.50 5.75 -13.15
C ASN A 159 11.05 5.40 -11.76
N GLU A 160 10.68 4.23 -11.22
CA GLU A 160 11.23 3.71 -9.97
C GLU A 160 12.74 3.45 -10.08
N GLY A 161 13.17 2.90 -11.21
CA GLY A 161 14.59 2.74 -11.56
C GLY A 161 15.33 4.08 -11.60
N ILE A 162 14.74 5.10 -12.22
CA ILE A 162 15.30 6.45 -12.28
C ILE A 162 15.40 7.05 -10.88
N LEU A 163 14.35 6.93 -10.03
CA LEU A 163 14.39 7.44 -8.66
C LEU A 163 15.51 6.78 -7.83
N ALA A 164 15.66 5.46 -7.94
CA ALA A 164 16.75 4.74 -7.30
C ALA A 164 18.12 5.21 -7.82
N PHE A 165 18.22 5.50 -9.12
CA PHE A 165 19.41 6.06 -9.72
C PHE A 165 19.69 7.49 -9.22
N THR A 166 18.68 8.35 -9.06
CA THR A 166 18.81 9.68 -8.45
C THR A 166 19.38 9.62 -7.05
N ARG A 167 18.92 8.67 -6.23
CA ARG A 167 19.44 8.46 -4.86
C ARG A 167 20.92 8.08 -4.87
N LYS A 168 21.31 7.14 -5.74
CA LYS A 168 22.73 6.75 -5.92
C LYS A 168 23.56 7.92 -6.42
N GLN A 169 23.03 8.72 -7.36
CA GLN A 169 23.71 9.91 -7.87
C GLN A 169 23.91 10.96 -6.77
N LYS A 170 22.88 11.27 -5.96
CA LYS A 170 22.98 12.18 -4.81
C LYS A 170 24.02 11.71 -3.78
N SER A 171 24.17 10.40 -3.58
CA SER A 171 25.23 9.87 -2.71
C SER A 171 26.64 10.07 -3.29
N ARG A 172 26.83 9.87 -4.60
CA ARG A 172 28.14 10.00 -5.27
C ARG A 172 28.50 11.45 -5.61
N CYS A 173 27.51 12.28 -5.87
CA CYS A 173 27.61 13.69 -6.22
C CYS A 173 26.60 14.49 -5.38
N PRO A 174 26.87 14.72 -4.08
CA PRO A 174 25.94 15.43 -3.19
C PRO A 174 25.64 16.86 -3.63
N SER A 175 26.61 17.51 -4.27
CA SER A 175 26.48 18.84 -4.86
C SER A 175 25.77 18.87 -6.21
N GLY A 176 25.43 17.71 -6.79
CA GLY A 176 24.71 17.62 -8.05
C GLY A 176 23.28 18.15 -7.93
N THR A 177 22.90 19.04 -8.83
CA THR A 177 21.53 19.54 -8.96
C THR A 177 20.64 18.52 -9.68
N ILE A 178 19.31 18.68 -9.56
CA ILE A 178 18.37 17.85 -10.32
C ILE A 178 18.53 18.12 -11.82
N ALA A 179 18.69 19.39 -12.22
CA ALA A 179 18.99 19.76 -13.60
C ALA A 179 20.23 19.04 -14.17
N PHE A 180 21.30 18.89 -13.37
CA PHE A 180 22.47 18.12 -13.78
C PHE A 180 22.16 16.63 -13.95
N PHE A 181 21.35 16.07 -13.05
CA PHE A 181 20.90 14.68 -13.15
C PHE A 181 20.05 14.45 -14.41
N GLU A 182 19.08 15.32 -14.68
CA GLU A 182 18.22 15.28 -15.87
C GLU A 182 19.03 15.42 -17.15
N ALA A 183 19.95 16.40 -17.23
CA ALA A 183 20.83 16.58 -18.37
C ALA A 183 21.67 15.33 -18.63
N ARG A 184 22.20 14.68 -17.58
CA ARG A 184 22.97 13.44 -17.70
C ARG A 184 22.12 12.24 -18.10
N ALA A 185 20.88 12.17 -17.63
CA ALA A 185 19.93 11.13 -18.01
C ALA A 185 19.57 11.25 -19.50
N MET A 186 19.21 12.45 -19.95
CA MET A 186 18.92 12.75 -21.36
C MET A 186 20.14 12.51 -22.24
N TYR A 187 21.33 12.95 -21.83
CA TYR A 187 22.57 12.75 -22.56
C TYR A 187 22.82 11.28 -22.90
N ARG A 188 22.52 10.38 -21.95
CA ARG A 188 22.66 8.93 -22.14
C ARG A 188 21.52 8.34 -22.97
N GLN A 189 20.29 8.76 -22.70
CA GLN A 189 19.11 8.22 -23.38
C GLN A 189 19.09 8.58 -24.87
N ASN A 190 19.55 9.79 -25.21
CA ASN A 190 19.53 10.30 -26.58
C ASN A 190 20.84 10.04 -27.32
N GLU A 191 21.74 9.20 -26.77
CA GLU A 191 23.06 8.89 -27.35
C GLU A 191 23.82 10.18 -27.77
N THR A 192 23.70 11.22 -26.94
CA THR A 192 24.17 12.57 -27.29
C THR A 192 25.70 12.62 -27.47
N GLU A 193 26.44 11.68 -26.88
CA GLU A 193 27.87 11.51 -27.09
C GLU A 193 28.20 11.18 -28.55
N ASP A 194 27.46 10.25 -29.16
CA ASP A 194 27.65 9.85 -30.55
C ASP A 194 27.26 10.99 -31.50
N PHE A 195 26.16 11.69 -31.20
CA PHE A 195 25.75 12.88 -31.94
C PHE A 195 26.83 13.98 -31.87
N ILE A 196 27.37 14.28 -30.69
CA ILE A 196 28.42 15.30 -30.53
C ILE A 196 29.66 14.88 -31.32
N SER A 197 30.05 13.61 -31.22
CA SER A 197 31.24 13.08 -31.91
C SER A 197 31.11 13.17 -33.42
N ALA A 198 29.91 12.90 -33.96
CA ALA A 198 29.62 12.91 -35.39
C ALA A 198 29.36 14.33 -35.97
N HIS A 199 28.71 15.21 -35.20
CA HIS A 199 28.12 16.43 -35.75
C HIS A 199 28.51 17.73 -35.03
N ALA A 200 29.05 17.69 -33.82
CA ALA A 200 29.32 18.87 -33.00
C ALA A 200 30.68 18.85 -32.30
N ASN A 201 31.70 18.28 -32.95
CA ASN A 201 33.05 18.13 -32.41
C ASN A 201 34.00 19.31 -32.73
N SER A 202 33.52 20.36 -33.39
CA SER A 202 34.34 21.53 -33.71
C SER A 202 34.54 22.45 -32.50
N ASP A 203 35.72 23.05 -32.41
CA ASP A 203 36.06 23.97 -31.32
C ASP A 203 35.06 25.15 -31.22
N GLU A 204 34.54 25.61 -32.35
CA GLU A 204 33.55 26.68 -32.39
C GLU A 204 32.21 26.27 -31.74
N MET A 205 31.73 25.05 -32.01
CA MET A 205 30.50 24.52 -31.42
C MET A 205 30.67 24.26 -29.92
N ILE A 206 31.85 23.77 -29.50
CA ILE A 206 32.16 23.61 -28.08
C ILE A 206 32.14 24.97 -27.37
N LEU A 207 32.78 25.99 -27.95
CA LEU A 207 32.78 27.35 -27.39
C LEU A 207 31.38 27.96 -27.35
N TYR A 208 30.56 27.73 -28.38
CA TYR A 208 29.16 28.15 -28.40
C TYR A 208 28.35 27.48 -27.28
N ALA A 209 28.44 26.16 -27.14
CA ALA A 209 27.75 25.42 -26.09
C ALA A 209 28.15 25.88 -24.67
N MET A 210 29.45 26.15 -24.45
CA MET A 210 29.94 26.71 -23.18
C MET A 210 29.35 28.09 -22.88
N ARG A 211 29.20 28.96 -23.89
CA ARG A 211 28.57 30.29 -23.71
C ARG A 211 27.09 30.15 -23.37
N GLU A 212 26.36 29.30 -24.07
CA GLU A 212 24.94 29.06 -23.81
C GLU A 212 24.70 28.42 -22.43
N ALA A 213 25.55 27.48 -22.01
CA ALA A 213 25.48 26.91 -20.66
C ALA A 213 25.64 27.99 -19.58
N ARG A 214 26.62 28.90 -19.73
CA ARG A 214 26.82 30.02 -18.80
C ARG A 214 25.65 30.99 -18.78
N LYS A 215 25.03 31.28 -19.93
CA LYS A 215 23.82 32.11 -20.00
C LYS A 215 22.67 31.46 -19.23
N ARG A 216 22.44 30.15 -19.40
CA ARG A 216 21.43 29.42 -18.63
C ARG A 216 21.72 29.44 -17.14
N ASP A 217 22.96 29.16 -16.72
CA ASP A 217 23.33 29.20 -15.30
C ASP A 217 23.20 30.61 -14.67
N SER A 218 23.24 31.66 -15.48
CA SER A 218 23.11 33.05 -15.02
C SER A 218 21.67 33.43 -14.62
N ASP A 219 20.66 32.62 -14.95
CA ASP A 219 19.25 32.90 -14.65
C ASP A 219 18.88 32.73 -13.16
N GLY A 220 19.75 32.09 -12.36
CA GLY A 220 19.54 31.89 -10.93
C GLY A 220 18.44 30.87 -10.56
N SER A 221 17.84 30.18 -11.53
CA SER A 221 16.78 29.19 -11.33
C SER A 221 17.17 28.09 -10.32
N ASN A 222 18.39 27.55 -10.45
CA ASN A 222 18.96 26.57 -9.52
C ASN A 222 19.16 27.11 -8.09
N LYS A 223 19.33 28.43 -7.93
CA LYS A 223 19.40 29.08 -6.61
C LYS A 223 17.99 29.19 -6.02
N GLN A 224 17.02 29.62 -6.81
CA GLN A 224 15.63 29.71 -6.39
C GLN A 224 15.08 28.33 -5.98
N PHE A 225 15.31 27.31 -6.80
CA PHE A 225 14.91 25.94 -6.49
C PHE A 225 15.45 25.43 -5.15
N ARG A 226 16.73 25.72 -4.83
CA ARG A 226 17.33 25.34 -3.54
C ARG A 226 16.69 26.07 -2.36
N VAL A 227 16.32 27.33 -2.55
CA VAL A 227 15.63 28.12 -1.53
C VAL A 227 14.23 27.55 -1.30
N ASP A 228 13.50 27.23 -2.36
CA ASP A 228 12.16 26.65 -2.30
C ASP A 228 12.19 25.26 -1.64
N GLU A 229 13.17 24.41 -2.01
CA GLU A 229 13.39 23.10 -1.37
C GLU A 229 13.65 23.26 0.14
N ALA A 230 14.52 24.20 0.53
CA ALA A 230 14.80 24.47 1.93
C ALA A 230 13.56 24.97 2.69
N ASN A 231 12.78 25.87 2.10
CA ASN A 231 11.54 26.38 2.68
C ASN A 231 10.52 25.26 2.91
N LEU A 232 10.34 24.37 1.93
CA LEU A 232 9.44 23.22 2.03
C LEU A 232 9.88 22.26 3.14
N LEU A 233 11.19 22.00 3.27
CA LEU A 233 11.74 21.15 4.33
C LEU A 233 11.53 21.77 5.72
N ILE A 234 11.72 23.09 5.85
CA ILE A 234 11.46 23.82 7.09
C ILE A 234 9.97 23.73 7.46
N GLN A 235 9.08 23.96 6.50
CA GLN A 235 7.63 23.87 6.70
C GLN A 235 7.23 22.47 7.18
N LYS A 236 7.68 21.41 6.48
CA LYS A 236 7.42 20.01 6.89
C LYS A 236 7.95 19.70 8.28
N ALA A 237 9.13 20.23 8.64
CA ALA A 237 9.69 20.03 9.97
C ALA A 237 8.83 20.71 11.05
N GLN A 238 8.31 21.91 10.78
CA GLN A 238 7.39 22.62 11.67
C GLN A 238 6.06 21.89 11.84
N GLU A 239 5.45 21.43 10.73
CA GLU A 239 4.21 20.65 10.73
C GLU A 239 4.37 19.35 11.53
N ASN A 240 5.48 18.63 11.33
CA ASN A 240 5.78 17.41 12.08
C ASN A 240 5.98 17.69 13.57
N LYS A 241 6.65 18.80 13.92
CA LYS A 241 6.83 19.21 15.31
C LYS A 241 5.49 19.54 15.97
N ALA A 242 4.64 20.32 15.31
CA ALA A 242 3.30 20.66 15.80
C ALA A 242 2.42 19.41 15.97
N LEU A 243 2.45 18.48 15.01
CA LEU A 243 1.73 17.21 15.12
C LEU A 243 2.23 16.37 16.29
N GLN A 244 3.55 16.35 16.53
CA GLN A 244 4.14 15.63 17.65
C GLN A 244 3.78 16.27 19.00
N GLU A 245 3.83 17.60 19.10
CA GLU A 245 3.41 18.35 20.30
C GLU A 245 1.93 18.11 20.61
N LYS A 246 1.06 18.16 19.59
CA LYS A 246 -0.37 17.84 19.74
C LYS A 246 -0.56 16.41 20.24
N ARG A 247 0.15 15.43 19.67
CA ARG A 247 0.09 14.02 20.12
C ARG A 247 0.54 13.85 21.57
N LEU A 248 1.58 14.59 21.99
CA LEU A 248 2.07 14.58 23.36
C LEU A 248 1.08 15.25 24.33
N GLN A 249 0.49 16.37 23.95
CA GLN A 249 -0.56 17.06 24.73
C GLN A 249 -1.79 16.14 24.90
N GLU A 250 -2.33 15.60 23.81
CA GLU A 250 -3.46 14.66 23.87
C GLU A 250 -3.12 13.40 24.68
N ALA A 251 -1.87 12.94 24.68
CA ALA A 251 -1.44 11.83 25.52
C ALA A 251 -1.35 12.23 27.00
N ALA A 252 -0.85 13.42 27.30
CA ALA A 252 -0.75 13.95 28.66
C ALA A 252 -2.14 14.22 29.27
N GLU A 253 -3.05 14.84 28.52
CA GLU A 253 -4.44 15.07 28.91
C GLU A 253 -5.16 13.75 29.21
N ARG A 254 -5.07 12.77 28.29
CA ARG A 254 -5.64 11.43 28.51
C ARG A 254 -5.04 10.76 29.74
N ARG A 255 -3.75 10.96 30.04
CA ARG A 255 -3.11 10.41 31.24
C ARG A 255 -3.62 11.11 32.51
N ALA A 256 -3.78 12.43 32.48
CA ALA A 256 -4.30 13.21 33.59
C ALA A 256 -5.75 12.83 33.92
N GLU A 257 -6.61 12.66 32.90
CA GLU A 257 -7.99 12.19 33.06
C GLU A 257 -8.05 10.80 33.74
N LEU A 258 -7.16 9.88 33.35
CA LEU A 258 -7.10 8.55 33.96
C LEU A 258 -6.63 8.61 35.42
N LEU A 259 -5.70 9.50 35.76
CA LEU A 259 -5.25 9.69 37.14
C LEU A 259 -6.32 10.36 38.02
N ALA A 260 -7.13 11.25 37.46
CA ALA A 260 -8.23 11.91 38.17
C ALA A 260 -9.45 10.97 38.38
N THR A 261 -9.57 9.90 37.59
CA THR A 261 -10.69 8.97 37.70
C THR A 261 -10.54 8.11 38.96
N PRO A 262 -11.54 8.08 39.87
CA PRO A 262 -11.44 7.30 41.10
C PRO A 262 -11.40 5.80 40.81
N VAL A 263 -10.47 5.10 41.45
CA VAL A 263 -10.29 3.66 41.28
C VAL A 263 -11.26 2.89 42.18
N ILE A 264 -12.08 2.03 41.58
CA ILE A 264 -13.07 1.23 42.30
C ILE A 264 -12.51 -0.16 42.54
N MET A 265 -12.12 -0.43 43.80
CA MET A 265 -11.51 -1.70 44.20
C MET A 265 -12.53 -2.72 44.74
N GLU A 266 -13.78 -2.32 44.97
CA GLU A 266 -14.80 -3.20 45.52
C GLU A 266 -15.55 -3.96 44.42
N THR A 267 -15.40 -5.29 44.41
CA THR A 267 -16.05 -6.20 43.45
C THR A 267 -17.57 -6.01 43.34
N PRO A 268 -18.33 -5.77 44.43
CA PRO A 268 -19.77 -5.51 44.34
C PRO A 268 -20.09 -4.23 43.58
N LYS A 269 -19.31 -3.16 43.81
CA LYS A 269 -19.50 -1.85 43.15
C LYS A 269 -19.22 -1.92 41.65
N LEU A 270 -18.28 -2.77 41.22
CA LEU A 270 -17.99 -2.98 39.79
C LEU A 270 -19.19 -3.54 39.01
N ASN A 271 -20.07 -4.33 39.64
CA ASN A 271 -21.25 -4.89 38.98
C ASN A 271 -22.28 -3.82 38.58
N MET A 272 -22.30 -2.70 39.31
CA MET A 272 -23.27 -1.62 39.10
C MET A 272 -22.81 -0.58 38.08
N LEU A 273 -21.58 -0.71 37.56
CA LEU A 273 -21.01 0.25 36.63
C LEU A 273 -21.63 0.15 35.24
N THR A 274 -21.74 1.31 34.59
CA THR A 274 -22.06 1.41 33.17
C THR A 274 -20.87 0.93 32.32
N LEU A 275 -21.10 0.64 31.04
CA LEU A 275 -20.02 0.24 30.13
C LEU A 275 -18.93 1.32 30.02
N ALA A 276 -19.31 2.60 30.04
CA ALA A 276 -18.38 3.72 30.01
C ALA A 276 -17.50 3.77 31.27
N GLN A 277 -18.10 3.58 32.46
CA GLN A 277 -17.37 3.53 33.72
C GLN A 277 -16.45 2.30 33.81
N LEU A 278 -16.90 1.13 33.34
CA LEU A 278 -16.05 -0.07 33.26
C LEU A 278 -14.87 0.13 32.30
N THR A 279 -15.10 0.80 31.17
CA THR A 279 -14.04 1.14 30.22
C THR A 279 -13.01 2.06 30.86
N ALA A 280 -13.44 3.04 31.66
CA ALA A 280 -12.53 3.90 32.41
C ALA A 280 -11.70 3.11 33.43
N GLN A 281 -12.33 2.26 34.25
CA GLN A 281 -11.63 1.38 35.21
C GLN A 281 -10.62 0.46 34.50
N MET A 282 -11.02 -0.17 33.39
CA MET A 282 -10.14 -1.00 32.58
C MET A 282 -8.91 -0.22 32.08
N ARG A 283 -9.10 1.02 31.59
CA ARG A 283 -7.98 1.85 31.13
C ARG A 283 -7.01 2.20 32.25
N ILE A 284 -7.48 2.43 33.46
CA ILE A 284 -6.60 2.65 34.63
C ILE A 284 -5.75 1.41 34.89
N HIS A 285 -6.38 0.23 34.99
CA HIS A 285 -5.65 -1.02 35.21
C HIS A 285 -4.69 -1.37 34.07
N TRP A 286 -5.01 -0.95 32.85
CA TRP A 286 -4.19 -1.21 31.67
C TRP A 286 -3.02 -0.23 31.51
N ARG A 287 -3.24 1.07 31.74
CA ARG A 287 -2.27 2.15 31.42
C ARG A 287 -1.57 2.75 32.62
N ILE A 288 -2.16 2.67 33.82
CA ILE A 288 -1.59 3.24 35.05
C ILE A 288 -1.00 2.13 35.91
N PHE A 289 -1.78 1.07 36.17
CA PHE A 289 -1.31 -0.06 36.98
C PHE A 289 -0.56 -1.13 36.18
N GLU A 290 -0.56 -1.02 34.85
CA GLU A 290 0.14 -1.91 33.94
C GLU A 290 -0.10 -3.40 34.26
N ASP A 291 -1.37 -3.77 34.49
CA ASP A 291 -1.74 -5.15 34.83
C ASP A 291 -1.24 -6.11 33.74
N PRO A 292 -0.43 -7.12 34.07
CA PRO A 292 0.31 -7.94 33.09
C PRO A 292 -0.60 -8.73 32.14
N VAL A 293 -1.84 -9.02 32.55
CA VAL A 293 -2.81 -9.73 31.72
C VAL A 293 -3.54 -8.77 30.80
N LEU A 294 -3.96 -7.60 31.30
CA LEU A 294 -4.60 -6.58 30.46
C LEU A 294 -3.64 -5.94 29.46
N THR A 295 -2.38 -5.71 29.84
CA THR A 295 -1.34 -5.19 28.94
C THR A 295 -0.99 -6.16 27.82
N ALA A 296 -1.11 -7.47 28.05
CA ALA A 296 -0.94 -8.49 27.03
C ALA A 296 -2.10 -8.55 26.01
N ILE A 297 -3.23 -7.88 26.27
CA ILE A 297 -4.34 -7.83 25.31
C ILE A 297 -3.97 -6.83 24.20
N PRO A 298 -3.83 -7.29 22.95
CA PRO A 298 -3.34 -6.44 21.86
C PRO A 298 -4.33 -5.34 21.46
N ASN A 299 -5.63 -5.53 21.72
CA ASN A 299 -6.66 -4.54 21.37
C ASN A 299 -7.84 -4.54 22.36
N LYS A 300 -8.26 -3.36 22.81
CA LYS A 300 -9.47 -3.14 23.62
C LYS A 300 -10.73 -3.75 22.99
N ASN A 301 -10.75 -3.87 21.65
CA ASN A 301 -11.86 -4.42 20.88
C ASN A 301 -12.06 -5.94 21.10
N MET A 302 -11.15 -6.61 21.81
CA MET A 302 -11.36 -8.00 22.24
C MET A 302 -12.30 -8.12 23.45
N LEU A 303 -12.50 -7.01 24.19
CA LEU A 303 -13.41 -6.94 25.35
C LEU A 303 -14.60 -6.02 25.04
N LYS A 304 -15.27 -6.22 23.89
CA LYS A 304 -16.41 -5.39 23.48
C LYS A 304 -17.65 -5.63 24.35
N LEU A 305 -17.86 -6.86 24.81
CA LEU A 305 -19.03 -7.20 25.62
C LEU A 305 -18.83 -6.72 27.05
N LYS A 306 -19.89 -6.15 27.64
CA LYS A 306 -19.89 -5.68 29.03
C LYS A 306 -19.49 -6.79 30.00
N ALA A 307 -19.95 -8.03 29.76
CA ALA A 307 -19.65 -9.19 30.60
C ALA A 307 -18.17 -9.54 30.61
N ASP A 308 -17.53 -9.57 29.43
CA ASP A 308 -16.10 -9.88 29.30
C ASP A 308 -15.25 -8.78 29.93
N MET A 309 -15.61 -7.52 29.69
CA MET A 309 -14.93 -6.36 30.29
C MET A 309 -15.05 -6.37 31.81
N LEU A 310 -16.25 -6.62 32.35
CA LEU A 310 -16.47 -6.73 33.80
C LEU A 310 -15.62 -7.84 34.40
N THR A 311 -15.56 -9.01 33.74
CA THR A 311 -14.76 -10.16 34.20
C THR A 311 -13.26 -9.81 34.22
N ALA A 312 -12.77 -9.18 33.15
CA ALA A 312 -11.38 -8.77 33.02
C ALA A 312 -10.99 -7.73 34.08
N VAL A 313 -11.83 -6.70 34.31
CA VAL A 313 -11.60 -5.67 35.32
C VAL A 313 -11.62 -6.27 36.73
N LYS A 314 -12.58 -7.15 37.07
CA LYS A 314 -12.59 -7.84 38.37
C LYS A 314 -11.32 -8.65 38.61
N ALA A 315 -10.86 -9.39 37.60
CA ALA A 315 -9.65 -10.18 37.71
C ALA A 315 -8.41 -9.29 37.90
N ALA A 316 -8.34 -8.15 37.22
CA ALA A 316 -7.27 -7.16 37.38
C ALA A 316 -7.29 -6.51 38.77
N VAL A 317 -8.47 -6.15 39.29
CA VAL A 317 -8.63 -5.65 40.67
C VAL A 317 -8.16 -6.70 41.69
N GLY A 318 -8.53 -7.98 41.49
CA GLY A 318 -8.07 -9.08 42.33
C GLY A 318 -6.54 -9.24 42.33
N ARG A 319 -5.91 -9.16 41.16
CA ARG A 319 -4.43 -9.19 41.03
C ARG A 319 -3.77 -7.98 41.67
N HIS A 320 -4.31 -6.78 41.45
CA HIS A 320 -3.81 -5.56 42.06
C HIS A 320 -3.88 -5.64 43.58
N LYS A 321 -4.99 -6.11 44.16
CA LYS A 321 -5.10 -6.32 45.60
C LYS A 321 -4.03 -7.29 46.11
N LYS A 322 -3.82 -8.43 45.44
CA LYS A 322 -2.78 -9.39 45.84
C LYS A 322 -1.37 -8.79 45.81
N ARG A 323 -1.09 -7.90 44.86
CA ARG A 323 0.22 -7.24 44.69
C ARG A 323 0.54 -6.19 45.77
N TYR A 324 -0.48 -5.61 46.40
CA TYR A 324 -0.32 -4.56 47.42
C TYR A 324 -0.83 -4.95 48.82
N VAL A 325 -1.33 -6.18 49.02
CA VAL A 325 -1.88 -6.70 50.30
C VAL A 325 -1.10 -7.95 50.78
N SER A 326 0.14 -8.15 50.33
CA SER A 326 1.09 -9.02 51.06
C SER A 326 2.06 -8.13 51.84
N PRO A 327 2.29 -8.38 53.14
CA PRO A 327 3.23 -7.63 53.97
C PRO A 327 4.67 -7.71 53.49
#